data_AF-A0A968KAH8-F1
#
_entry.id   AF-A0A968KAH8-F1
#
_cell.length_a   1.000
_cell.length_b   1.000
_cell.length_c   1.000
_cell.angle_alpha   90.00
_cell.angle_beta   90.00
_cell.angle_gamma   90.00
#
_symmetry.space_group_name_H-M   'P 1'
#
loop_
_entity.id
_entity.type
_entity.pdbx_description
1 polymer ?
#
loop_
_entity_poly.entity_id
_entity_poly.type
_entity_poly.pdbx_seq_one_letter_code
_entity_poly.pdbx_strand_id
1 'polypeptide(L)' 'MEEKQVLKRVGHLAQLATLPEVLSHVLKLADEPEAPLDDLAKVILKDISLTARILSAANSSSHGK' A
#
# COMPACT_ATOMS: atom_id res chain seq x y z
N MET A 1 20.72 -17.98 11.48
CA MET A 1 20.95 -16.54 11.78
C MET A 1 20.19 -15.64 10.80
N GLU A 2 19.94 -16.08 9.56
CA GLU A 2 19.19 -15.33 8.53
C GLU A 2 17.70 -15.11 8.86
N GLU A 3 16.99 -16.11 9.40
CA GLU A 3 15.53 -16.02 9.63
C GLU A 3 15.12 -14.85 10.54
N LYS A 4 15.82 -14.67 11.68
CA LYS A 4 15.58 -13.54 12.59
C LYS A 4 15.81 -12.17 11.94
N GLN A 5 16.76 -12.07 11.01
CA GLN A 5 17.05 -10.83 10.29
C GLN A 5 15.96 -10.50 9.28
N VAL A 6 15.46 -11.52 8.56
CA VAL A 6 14.34 -11.38 7.62
C VAL A 6 13.08 -10.94 8.37
N LEU A 7 12.72 -11.62 9.46
CA LEU A 7 11.56 -11.27 10.29
C LEU A 7 11.67 -9.85 10.85
N LYS A 8 12.86 -9.43 11.28
CA LYS A 8 13.09 -8.07 11.75
C LYS A 8 12.85 -7.04 10.64
N ARG A 9 13.29 -7.29 9.41
CA ARG A 9 13.03 -6.37 8.28
C ARG A 9 11.55 -6.33 7.90
N VAL A 10 10.87 -7.48 7.88
CA VAL A 10 9.42 -7.58 7.64
C VAL A 10 8.62 -6.81 8.70
N GLY A 11 9.04 -6.83 9.97
CA GLY A 11 8.40 -6.06 11.04
C GLY A 11 8.39 -4.54 10.84
N HIS A 12 9.25 -3.99 9.97
CA HIS A 12 9.30 -2.56 9.66
C HIS A 12 8.45 -2.17 8.43
N LEU A 13 7.77 -3.11 7.75
CA LEU A 13 6.96 -2.82 6.56
C LEU A 13 5.82 -1.82 6.83
N ALA A 14 5.31 -1.77 8.06
CA ALA A 14 4.29 -0.80 8.47
C ALA A 14 4.78 0.66 8.48
N GLN A 15 6.11 0.87 8.46
CA GLN A 15 6.75 2.19 8.48
C GLN A 15 7.22 2.64 7.09
N LEU A 16 6.90 1.89 6.04
CA LEU A 16 7.29 2.28 4.69
C LEU A 16 6.56 3.57 4.28
N ALA A 17 7.35 4.63 4.15
CA ALA A 17 6.87 5.90 3.66
C ALA A 17 6.43 5.77 2.19
N THR A 18 5.30 6.39 1.87
CA THR A 18 4.82 6.53 0.51
C THR A 18 5.40 7.79 -0.13
N LEU A 19 5.57 7.78 -1.45
CA LEU A 19 6.01 8.95 -2.18
C LEU A 19 4.97 10.08 -2.08
N PRO A 20 5.36 11.33 -1.78
CA PRO A 20 4.42 12.45 -1.65
C PRO A 20 3.53 12.67 -2.88
N GLU A 21 4.09 12.46 -4.08
CA GLU A 21 3.37 12.55 -5.36
C GLU A 21 2.24 11.51 -5.45
N VAL A 22 2.53 10.27 -5.04
CA VAL A 22 1.57 9.17 -5.07
C VAL A 22 0.43 9.43 -4.09
N LEU A 23 0.74 9.92 -2.87
CA LEU A 23 -0.27 10.34 -1.91
C LEU A 23 -1.20 11.42 -2.48
N SER A 24 -0.62 12.45 -3.10
CA SER A 24 -1.39 13.55 -3.71
C SER A 24 -2.34 13.05 -4.80
N HIS A 25 -1.89 12.13 -5.66
CA HIS A 25 -2.74 11.53 -6.70
C HIS A 25 -3.83 10.62 -6.12
N VAL A 26 -3.53 9.82 -5.10
CA VAL A 26 -4.53 8.98 -4.43
C VAL A 26 -5.63 9.84 -3.81
N LEU A 27 -5.27 10.93 -3.13
CA LEU A 27 -6.26 11.83 -2.51
C LEU A 27 -7.17 12.47 -3.57
N LYS A 28 -6.61 12.94 -4.69
CA LYS A 28 -7.40 13.51 -5.79
C LYS A 28 -8.39 12.49 -6.37
N LEU A 29 -7.93 11.27 -6.67
CA LEU A 29 -8.79 10.21 -7.20
C LEU A 29 -9.87 9.78 -6.18
N ALA A 30 -9.58 9.84 -4.88
CA ALA A 30 -10.55 9.52 -3.83
C ALA A 30 -11.65 10.58 -3.70
N ASP A 31 -11.36 11.84 -4.03
CA ASP A 31 -12.33 12.94 -4.03
C ASP A 31 -13.20 12.96 -5.31
N GLU A 32 -12.86 12.14 -6.32
CA GLU A 32 -13.59 12.02 -7.58
C GLU A 32 -14.59 10.85 -7.54
N PRO A 33 -15.91 11.09 -7.46
CA PRO A 33 -16.91 10.04 -7.24
C PRO A 33 -17.05 9.05 -8.40
N GLU A 34 -16.66 9.45 -9.61
CA GLU A 34 -16.75 8.65 -10.84
C GLU A 34 -15.37 8.16 -11.32
N ALA A 35 -14.33 8.24 -10.47
CA ALA A 35 -12.99 7.80 -10.84
C ALA A 35 -12.96 6.29 -11.09
N PRO A 36 -12.40 5.83 -12.23
CA PRO A 36 -12.22 4.40 -12.49
C PRO A 36 -11.29 3.76 -11.45
N LEU A 37 -11.69 2.61 -10.91
CA LEU A 37 -10.86 1.80 -10.00
C LEU A 37 -9.49 1.45 -10.60
N ASP A 38 -9.42 1.25 -11.91
CA ASP A 38 -8.17 0.97 -12.64
C ASP A 38 -7.18 2.13 -12.57
N ASP A 39 -7.64 3.38 -12.47
CA ASP A 39 -6.76 4.53 -12.37
C ASP A 39 -6.15 4.65 -10.97
N LEU A 40 -6.92 4.33 -9.93
CA LEU A 40 -6.40 4.19 -8.58
C LEU A 40 -5.35 3.06 -8.51
N ALA A 41 -5.62 1.92 -9.15
CA ALA A 41 -4.68 0.82 -9.22
C ALA A 41 -3.36 1.21 -9.91
N LYS A 42 -3.42 1.93 -11.05
CA LYS A 42 -2.23 2.45 -11.74
C LYS A 42 -1.38 3.36 -10.86
N VAL A 43 -2.00 4.18 -10.01
CA VAL A 43 -1.28 5.07 -9.09
C VAL A 43 -0.64 4.28 -7.95
N ILE A 44 -1.36 3.34 -7.34
CA ILE A 44 -0.85 2.48 -6.27
C ILE A 44 0.39 1.69 -6.73
N LEU A 45 0.34 1.13 -7.94
CA LEU A 45 1.42 0.30 -8.50
C LEU A 45 2.73 1.07 -8.76
N LYS A 46 2.70 2.42 -8.76
CA LYS A 46 3.92 3.24 -8.85
C LYS A 46 4.71 3.28 -7.54
N ASP A 47 4.09 2.89 -6.42
CA ASP A 47 4.70 2.91 -5.09
C ASP A 47 4.68 1.50 -4.47
N ILE A 48 5.86 0.89 -4.42
CA ILE A 48 6.06 -0.46 -3.86
C ILE A 48 5.70 -0.48 -2.37
N SER A 49 6.00 0.60 -1.63
CA SER A 49 5.70 0.72 -0.21
C SER A 49 4.20 0.73 0.04
N LEU A 50 3.45 1.53 -0.72
CA LEU A 50 1.99 1.59 -0.63
C LEU A 50 1.36 0.25 -1.05
N THR A 51 1.83 -0.33 -2.15
CA THR A 51 1.37 -1.63 -2.65
C THR A 51 1.52 -2.73 -1.60
N ALA A 52 2.68 -2.84 -0.96
CA ALA A 52 2.92 -3.83 0.09
C ALA A 52 1.99 -3.65 1.30
N ARG A 53 1.72 -2.40 1.69
CA ARG A 53 0.81 -2.09 2.80
C ARG A 53 -0.64 -2.45 2.49
N ILE A 54 -1.12 -2.15 1.29
CA ILE A 54 -2.47 -2.50 0.85
C ILE A 54 -2.64 -4.03 0.81
N LEU A 55 -1.68 -4.76 0.25
CA LEU A 55 -1.71 -6.24 0.24
C LEU A 55 -1.71 -6.82 1.66
N SER A 56 -0.89 -6.27 2.56
CA SER A 56 -0.88 -6.71 3.97
C SER A 56 -2.20 -6.42 4.68
N ALA A 57 -2.86 -5.30 4.38
CA ALA A 57 -4.14 -4.94 4.96
C ALA A 57 -5.29 -5.79 4.40
N ALA A 58 -5.31 -6.01 3.08
CA ALA A 58 -6.32 -6.83 2.40
C ALA A 58 -6.26 -8.30 2.84
N ASN A 59 -5.06 -8.83 3.07
CA ASN A 59 -4.85 -10.19 3.57
C ASN A 59 -4.92 -10.30 5.11
N SER A 60 -5.27 -9.22 5.82
CA SER A 60 -5.43 -9.27 7.27
C SER A 60 -6.76 -9.93 7.65
N SER A 61 -6.81 -10.48 8.87
CA SER A 61 -8.02 -11.09 9.43
C SER A 61 -9.22 -10.14 9.54
N SER A 62 -9.02 -8.82 9.37
CA SER A 62 -10.10 -7.83 9.39
C SER A 62 -10.91 -7.79 8.09
N HIS A 63 -10.33 -8.25 6.98
CA HIS A 63 -10.97 -8.24 5.65
C HIS A 63 -11.27 -9.66 5.13
N GLY A 64 -10.75 -10.70 5.79
CA GLY A 64 -11.11 -12.10 5.50
C GLY A 64 -12.46 -12.46 6.11
N LYS A 65 -13.51 -12.48 5.28
CA LYS A 65 -14.71 -13.29 5.48
C LYS A 65 -14.79 -14.35 4.42
#